data_AF-A0A0C9Z8W0-F1
#
_entry.id   AF-A0A0C9Z8W0-F1
#
_cell.length_a   1.000
_cell.length_b   1.000
_cell.length_c   1.000
_cell.angle_alpha   90.00
_cell.angle_beta   90.00
_cell.angle_gamma   90.00
#
_symmetry.space_group_name_H-M   'P 1'
#
loop_
_entity.id
_entity.type
_entity.pdbx_description
1 polymer ?
#
loop_
_entity_poly.entity_id
_entity_poly.type
_entity_poly.pdbx_seq_one_letter_code
_entity_poly.pdbx_strand_id
1 'polypeptide(L)'
;SSEHSIHSLHSHGPVEHSDAEKSNTTRKLLARWSEEEECALVLYLQEHAPAAGDGLNFLKKHFNNATQHLKTQFPNQRGGEKIGTTCASKWTALKEEYFAVIDLKNASGFTWSDEHGAGMESHDPVWRDYLKVMLVLQSHRCAAHFRNKGFHLFSLMAEMMPSHSKGMHIF
;
A
#
# COMPACT_ATOMS: atom_id res chain seq x y z
N SER A 1 67.53 -16.83 52.82
CA SER A 1 66.76 -16.89 54.07
C SER A 1 65.64 -15.87 54.04
N SER A 2 64.48 -16.29 54.52
CA SER A 2 63.20 -15.55 54.61
C SER A 2 62.53 -15.34 53.23
N GLU A 3 61.27 -15.71 53.01
CA GLU A 3 60.11 -15.47 53.87
C GLU A 3 59.10 -16.64 53.92
N HIS A 4 58.37 -16.67 55.03
CA HIS A 4 57.32 -17.61 55.41
C HIS A 4 55.93 -17.13 54.93
N SER A 5 55.13 -18.08 54.43
CA SER A 5 53.70 -18.35 54.69
C SER A 5 52.81 -17.29 55.38
N ILE A 6 51.59 -17.05 54.87
CA ILE A 6 50.32 -17.62 55.39
C ILE A 6 49.10 -17.14 54.56
N HIS A 7 48.20 -18.09 54.32
CA HIS A 7 46.90 -18.00 53.68
C HIS A 7 45.87 -17.08 54.37
N SER A 8 44.92 -16.54 53.59
CA SER A 8 43.55 -16.29 54.05
C SER A 8 42.52 -16.40 52.94
N LEU A 9 41.33 -16.81 53.36
CA LEU A 9 40.30 -17.57 52.64
C LEU A 9 39.11 -16.70 52.21
N HIS A 10 38.49 -17.13 51.11
CA HIS A 10 37.05 -17.09 50.80
C HIS A 10 36.41 -15.80 50.27
N SER A 11 35.85 -15.88 49.06
CA SER A 11 34.39 -15.77 48.86
C SER A 11 34.00 -16.22 47.45
N HIS A 12 33.16 -17.24 47.37
CA HIS A 12 32.49 -17.68 46.15
C HIS A 12 31.43 -16.65 45.71
N GLY A 13 31.48 -16.24 44.44
CA GLY A 13 30.32 -15.71 43.70
C GLY A 13 30.03 -16.62 42.50
N PRO A 14 28.77 -16.98 42.21
CA PRO A 14 28.45 -17.92 41.15
C PRO A 14 28.67 -17.28 39.77
N VAL A 15 29.48 -17.95 38.94
CA VAL A 15 29.48 -17.73 37.49
C VAL A 15 28.32 -18.54 36.93
N GLU A 16 27.13 -17.94 36.93
CA GLU A 16 25.99 -18.49 36.19
C GLU A 16 26.00 -17.99 34.74
N HIS A 17 26.24 -18.97 33.88
CA HIS A 17 25.50 -19.30 32.65
C HIS A 17 25.34 -18.23 31.55
N SER A 18 26.10 -18.50 30.47
CA SER A 18 25.62 -18.58 29.08
C SER A 18 24.12 -18.35 28.87
N ASP A 19 23.75 -17.45 27.96
CA ASP A 19 23.16 -17.90 26.69
C ASP A 19 22.94 -16.79 25.66
N ALA A 20 22.91 -17.28 24.43
CA ALA A 20 22.82 -16.63 23.15
C ALA A 20 21.57 -15.76 22.90
N GLU A 21 21.71 -14.88 21.89
CA GLU A 21 20.65 -14.39 20.99
C GLU A 21 19.46 -13.63 21.62
N LYS A 22 19.05 -12.47 21.11
CA LYS A 22 18.39 -12.36 19.81
C LYS A 22 18.44 -10.92 19.31
N SER A 23 19.11 -10.73 18.18
CA SER A 23 18.68 -9.77 17.18
C SER A 23 17.28 -10.15 16.71
N ASN A 24 16.25 -9.74 17.46
CA ASN A 24 14.87 -9.82 17.01
C ASN A 24 14.69 -8.78 15.92
N THR A 25 14.95 -9.16 14.67
CA THR A 25 14.24 -8.57 13.53
C THR A 25 12.76 -8.92 13.71
N THR A 26 12.03 -8.09 14.45
CA THR A 26 10.58 -8.07 14.42
C THR A 26 10.20 -7.94 12.95
N ARG A 27 9.67 -9.01 12.35
CA ARG A 27 9.11 -8.93 11.00
C ARG A 27 8.04 -7.85 11.06
N LYS A 28 8.33 -6.67 10.49
CA LYS A 28 7.35 -5.58 10.42
C LYS A 28 6.09 -6.17 9.79
N LEU A 29 5.01 -6.23 10.56
CA LEU A 29 3.73 -6.70 10.04
C LEU A 29 3.33 -5.81 8.87
N LEU A 30 2.82 -6.40 7.80
CA LEU A 30 2.32 -5.64 6.66
C LEU A 30 1.00 -4.97 7.05
N ALA A 31 0.84 -3.70 6.69
CA ALA A 31 -0.42 -2.99 6.88
C ALA A 31 -1.52 -3.66 6.06
N ARG A 32 -2.63 -4.03 6.70
CA ARG A 32 -3.83 -4.52 6.01
C ARG A 32 -4.82 -3.38 5.94
N TRP A 33 -5.29 -3.07 4.74
CA TRP A 33 -6.22 -1.97 4.48
C TRP A 33 -7.62 -2.54 4.30
N SER A 34 -8.60 -2.00 5.03
CA SER A 34 -10.02 -2.19 4.72
C SER A 34 -10.51 -1.13 3.74
N GLU A 35 -11.66 -1.36 3.11
CA GLU A 35 -12.25 -0.40 2.16
C GLU A 35 -12.59 0.92 2.86
N GLU A 36 -12.98 0.89 4.14
CA GLU A 36 -13.23 2.10 4.95
C GLU A 36 -11.94 2.89 5.24
N GLU A 37 -10.83 2.19 5.52
CA GLU A 37 -9.53 2.83 5.75
C GLU A 37 -8.96 3.44 4.46
N GLU A 38 -9.18 2.78 3.32
CA GLU A 38 -8.82 3.31 2.00
C GLU A 38 -9.64 4.56 1.66
N CYS A 39 -10.96 4.48 1.86
CA CYS A 39 -11.87 5.61 1.66
C CYS A 39 -11.46 6.81 2.53
N ALA A 40 -11.20 6.60 3.82
CA ALA A 40 -10.75 7.66 4.72
C ALA A 40 -9.41 8.29 4.30
N LEU A 41 -8.45 7.48 3.82
CA LEU A 41 -7.20 8.01 3.26
C LEU A 41 -7.47 8.90 2.04
N VAL A 42 -8.29 8.44 1.10
CA VAL A 42 -8.57 9.18 -0.14
C VAL A 42 -9.34 10.47 0.15
N LEU A 43 -10.35 10.44 1.03
CA LEU A 43 -11.10 11.62 1.46
C LEU A 43 -10.19 12.66 2.13
N TYR A 44 -9.31 12.21 3.03
CA TYR A 44 -8.34 13.10 3.67
C TYR A 44 -7.43 13.78 2.64
N LEU A 45 -6.94 13.02 1.66
CA LEU A 45 -6.10 13.55 0.59
C LEU A 45 -6.88 14.48 -0.35
N GLN A 46 -8.17 14.23 -0.58
CA GLN A 46 -9.05 15.09 -1.37
C GLN A 46 -9.23 16.46 -0.75
N GLU A 47 -9.50 16.53 0.55
CA GLU A 47 -9.59 17.80 1.28
C GLU A 47 -8.30 18.62 1.15
N HIS A 48 -7.15 17.93 1.04
CA HIS A 48 -5.83 18.55 0.93
C HIS A 48 -5.32 18.62 -0.52
N ALA A 49 -6.13 18.25 -1.52
CA ALA A 49 -5.75 18.27 -2.92
C ALA A 49 -5.32 19.66 -3.42
N PRO A 50 -5.92 20.80 -2.98
CA PRO A 50 -5.46 22.13 -3.37
C PRO A 50 -4.01 22.44 -2.94
N ALA A 51 -3.48 21.73 -1.95
CA ALA A 51 -2.11 21.86 -1.46
C ALA A 51 -1.15 20.82 -2.06
N ALA A 52 -1.63 19.95 -2.97
CA ALA A 52 -0.82 18.98 -3.67
C ALA A 52 -0.06 19.63 -4.84
N GLY A 53 1.10 19.06 -5.18
CA GLY A 53 1.78 19.41 -6.42
C GLY A 53 1.11 18.77 -7.64
N ASP A 54 1.65 19.04 -8.83
CA ASP A 54 1.20 18.47 -10.10
C ASP A 54 0.96 16.96 -10.00
N GLY A 55 -0.16 16.49 -10.57
CA GLY A 55 -0.53 15.07 -10.59
C GLY A 55 -0.85 14.47 -9.20
N LEU A 56 -1.30 15.31 -8.25
CA LEU A 56 -1.60 14.93 -6.86
C LEU A 56 -0.40 14.28 -6.17
N ASN A 57 0.77 14.91 -6.34
CA ASN A 57 1.99 14.54 -5.65
C ASN A 57 2.03 15.19 -4.27
N PHE A 58 1.49 14.47 -3.27
CA PHE A 58 1.44 14.93 -1.90
C PHE A 58 2.81 14.87 -1.22
N LEU A 59 3.18 15.95 -0.52
CA LEU A 59 4.36 15.98 0.34
C LEU A 59 4.24 15.03 1.54
N LYS A 60 5.38 14.56 2.07
CA LYS A 60 5.47 13.69 3.25
C LYS A 60 4.63 14.17 4.45
N LYS A 61 4.52 15.50 4.65
CA LYS A 61 3.72 16.08 5.73
C LYS A 61 2.23 15.69 5.64
N HIS A 62 1.67 15.62 4.44
CA HIS A 62 0.27 15.24 4.26
C HIS A 62 0.03 13.78 4.64
N PHE A 63 0.94 12.88 4.29
CA PHE A 63 0.83 11.46 4.70
C PHE A 63 1.05 11.24 6.19
N ASN A 64 1.92 12.03 6.83
CA ASN A 64 2.07 12.02 8.28
C ASN A 64 0.79 12.50 8.98
N ASN A 65 0.14 13.53 8.45
CA ASN A 65 -1.14 13.99 9.00
C ASN A 65 -2.26 12.98 8.74
N ALA A 66 -2.30 12.38 7.55
CA ALA A 66 -3.23 11.28 7.22
C ALA A 66 -3.05 10.09 8.17
N THR A 67 -1.81 9.78 8.57
CA THR A 67 -1.53 8.76 9.59
C THR A 67 -2.23 9.08 10.90
N GLN A 68 -2.13 10.33 11.38
CA GLN A 68 -2.80 10.74 12.61
C GLN A 68 -4.32 10.66 12.47
N HIS A 69 -4.85 11.14 11.34
CA HIS A 69 -6.29 11.07 11.03
C HIS A 69 -6.80 9.62 11.07
N LEU A 70 -6.13 8.70 10.38
CA LEU A 70 -6.48 7.27 10.36
C LEU A 70 -6.35 6.61 11.74
N LYS A 71 -5.35 7.00 12.55
CA LYS A 71 -5.20 6.48 13.92
C LYS A 71 -6.34 6.94 14.83
N THR A 72 -6.77 8.19 14.70
CA THR A 72 -7.91 8.73 15.47
C THR A 72 -9.22 8.09 15.04
N GLN A 73 -9.45 7.92 13.74
CA GLN A 73 -10.70 7.37 13.21
C GLN A 73 -10.79 5.84 13.39
N PHE A 74 -9.68 5.13 13.24
CA PHE A 74 -9.60 3.66 13.33
C PHE A 74 -8.59 3.27 14.43
N PRO A 75 -8.97 3.28 15.71
CA PRO A 75 -8.05 2.94 16.80
C PRO A 75 -7.60 1.46 16.77
N ASN A 76 -8.42 0.58 16.18
CA ASN A 76 -8.19 -0.86 16.13
C ASN A 76 -7.80 -1.33 14.71
N GLN A 77 -6.68 -0.82 14.18
CA GLN A 77 -6.22 -1.15 12.83
C GLN A 77 -5.73 -2.61 12.73
N ARG A 78 -5.94 -3.24 11.56
CA ARG A 78 -5.46 -4.61 11.28
C ARG A 78 -4.06 -4.62 10.66
N GLY A 79 -3.23 -5.56 11.09
CA GLY A 79 -1.88 -5.74 10.55
C GLY A 79 -0.89 -4.70 11.08
N GLY A 80 0.09 -4.34 10.25
CA GLY A 80 1.05 -3.28 10.57
C GLY A 80 0.43 -1.89 10.60
N GLU A 81 1.07 -0.99 11.35
CA GLU A 81 0.63 0.41 11.43
C GLU A 81 0.65 1.13 10.09
N LYS A 82 -0.40 1.94 9.86
CA LYS A 82 -0.53 2.82 8.69
C LYS A 82 0.24 4.12 8.93
N ILE A 83 1.57 4.03 8.88
CA ILE A 83 2.48 5.17 8.99
C ILE A 83 2.62 5.93 7.66
N GLY A 84 3.20 7.13 7.67
CA GLY A 84 3.23 8.00 6.50
C GLY A 84 3.82 7.34 5.24
N THR A 85 4.81 6.46 5.38
CA THR A 85 5.35 5.71 4.24
C THR A 85 4.36 4.68 3.69
N THR A 86 3.61 3.96 4.54
CA THR A 86 2.62 2.99 4.07
C THR A 86 1.37 3.68 3.50
N CYS A 87 0.98 4.84 4.02
CA CYS A 87 -0.04 5.70 3.40
C CYS A 87 0.39 6.19 2.02
N ALA A 88 1.63 6.65 1.87
CA ALA A 88 2.17 7.09 0.58
C ALA A 88 2.21 5.95 -0.44
N SER A 89 2.73 4.78 -0.04
CA SER A 89 2.73 3.60 -0.91
C SER A 89 1.32 3.15 -1.30
N LYS A 90 0.36 3.22 -0.36
CA LYS A 90 -1.03 2.89 -0.65
C LYS A 90 -1.65 3.88 -1.64
N TRP A 91 -1.43 5.18 -1.48
CA TRP A 91 -1.88 6.19 -2.44
C TRP A 91 -1.34 5.94 -3.85
N THR A 92 -0.04 5.63 -3.98
CA THR A 92 0.55 5.28 -5.29
C THR A 92 -0.15 4.07 -5.91
N ALA A 93 -0.36 3.00 -5.14
CA ALA A 93 -1.07 1.81 -5.62
C ALA A 93 -2.51 2.12 -6.05
N LEU A 94 -3.24 2.96 -5.29
CA LEU A 94 -4.60 3.38 -5.64
C LEU A 94 -4.64 4.19 -6.95
N LYS A 95 -3.63 5.04 -7.20
CA LYS A 95 -3.52 5.75 -8.50
C LYS A 95 -3.29 4.78 -9.66
N GLU A 96 -2.43 3.78 -9.48
CA GLU A 96 -2.17 2.75 -10.49
C GLU A 96 -3.44 1.91 -10.80
N GLU A 97 -4.18 1.56 -9.75
CA GLU A 97 -5.48 0.90 -9.83
C GLU A 97 -6.52 1.76 -10.56
N TYR A 98 -6.62 3.05 -10.22
CA TYR A 98 -7.51 4.00 -10.91
C TYR A 98 -7.24 4.03 -12.42
N PHE A 99 -5.98 4.18 -12.83
CA PHE A 99 -5.63 4.21 -14.25
C PHE A 99 -5.86 2.88 -14.95
N ALA A 100 -5.65 1.75 -14.24
CA ALA A 100 -5.99 0.42 -14.77
C ALA A 100 -7.48 0.32 -15.10
N VAL A 101 -8.34 0.85 -14.22
CA VAL A 101 -9.79 0.89 -14.44
C VAL A 101 -10.16 1.82 -15.59
N ILE A 102 -9.51 2.99 -15.72
CA ILE A 102 -9.73 3.88 -16.87
C ILE A 102 -9.39 3.19 -18.19
N ASP A 103 -8.23 2.55 -18.30
CA ASP A 103 -7.84 1.86 -19.52
C ASP A 103 -8.76 0.66 -19.81
N LEU A 104 -9.20 -0.07 -18.78
CA LEU A 104 -10.16 -1.16 -18.92
C LEU A 104 -11.54 -0.66 -19.39
N LYS A 105 -12.03 0.48 -18.86
CA LYS A 105 -13.27 1.13 -19.30
C LYS A 105 -13.19 1.61 -20.76
N ASN A 106 -11.99 1.91 -21.24
CA ASN A 106 -11.73 2.34 -22.62
C ASN A 106 -11.39 1.19 -23.57
N ALA A 107 -11.14 -0.01 -23.05
CA ALA A 107 -10.78 -1.16 -23.87
C ALA A 107 -12.03 -1.77 -24.53
N SER A 108 -11.93 -2.04 -25.83
CA SER A 108 -13.00 -2.71 -26.58
C SER A 108 -13.20 -4.15 -26.10
N GLY A 109 -14.46 -4.60 -26.03
CA GLY A 109 -14.79 -5.98 -25.68
C GLY A 109 -14.98 -6.23 -24.18
N PHE A 110 -14.99 -5.18 -23.36
CA PHE A 110 -15.30 -5.27 -21.93
C PHE A 110 -16.53 -4.44 -21.58
N THR A 111 -17.37 -4.98 -20.69
CA THR A 111 -18.43 -4.22 -20.03
C THR A 111 -17.99 -3.93 -18.61
N TRP A 112 -17.76 -2.66 -18.28
CA TRP A 112 -17.43 -2.26 -16.92
C TRP A 112 -18.69 -2.06 -16.07
N SER A 113 -18.68 -2.58 -14.85
CA SER A 113 -19.60 -2.20 -13.78
C SER A 113 -18.82 -1.91 -12.49
N ASP A 114 -19.29 -0.95 -11.69
CA ASP A 114 -18.62 -0.59 -10.43
C ASP A 114 -18.74 -1.66 -9.36
N GLU A 115 -19.64 -2.64 -9.54
CA GLU A 115 -19.81 -3.79 -8.65
C GLU A 115 -18.94 -5.00 -9.09
N HIS A 116 -19.05 -5.39 -10.37
CA HIS A 116 -18.46 -6.63 -10.89
C HIS A 116 -17.19 -6.40 -11.73
N GLY A 117 -16.70 -5.17 -11.86
CA GLY A 117 -15.56 -4.85 -12.71
C GLY A 117 -15.86 -5.16 -14.18
N ALA A 118 -14.94 -5.86 -14.86
CA ALA A 118 -15.13 -6.29 -16.26
C ALA A 118 -16.19 -7.39 -16.44
N GLY A 119 -16.62 -8.07 -15.38
CA GLY A 119 -17.60 -9.16 -15.46
C GLY A 119 -17.15 -10.38 -16.26
N MET A 120 -15.84 -10.60 -16.41
CA MET A 120 -15.29 -11.64 -17.30
C MET A 120 -14.99 -12.95 -16.58
N GLU A 121 -15.18 -14.07 -17.28
CA GLU A 121 -14.73 -15.37 -16.83
C GLU A 121 -13.20 -15.51 -16.92
N SER A 122 -12.62 -16.37 -16.09
CA SER A 122 -11.16 -16.54 -15.99
C SER A 122 -10.50 -17.03 -17.27
N HIS A 123 -11.23 -17.81 -18.06
CA HIS A 123 -10.75 -18.48 -19.27
C HIS A 123 -11.21 -17.77 -20.55
N ASP A 124 -11.87 -16.62 -20.42
CA ASP A 124 -12.27 -15.81 -21.56
C ASP A 124 -11.02 -15.40 -22.38
N PRO A 125 -10.99 -15.69 -23.69
CA PRO A 125 -9.83 -15.40 -24.53
C PRO A 125 -9.54 -13.90 -24.62
N VAL A 126 -10.57 -13.05 -24.64
CA VAL A 126 -10.44 -11.58 -24.69
C VAL A 126 -9.76 -11.07 -23.43
N TRP A 127 -10.17 -11.58 -22.26
CA TRP A 127 -9.53 -11.22 -20.98
C TRP A 127 -8.06 -11.67 -20.92
N ARG A 128 -7.76 -12.89 -21.39
CA ARG A 128 -6.39 -13.42 -21.40
C ARG A 128 -5.47 -12.62 -22.31
N ASP A 129 -5.95 -12.25 -23.49
CA ASP A 129 -5.16 -11.48 -24.44
C ASP A 129 -4.95 -10.04 -23.97
N TYR A 130 -5.96 -9.42 -23.35
CA TYR A 130 -5.81 -8.13 -22.67
C TYR A 130 -4.73 -8.16 -21.59
N LEU A 131 -4.75 -9.16 -20.69
CA LEU A 131 -3.72 -9.28 -19.65
C LEU A 131 -2.32 -9.49 -20.22
N LYS A 132 -2.17 -10.23 -21.32
CA LYS A 132 -0.87 -10.37 -22.00
C LYS A 132 -0.37 -9.02 -22.50
N VAL A 133 -1.22 -8.24 -23.17
CA VAL A 133 -0.85 -6.91 -23.68
C VAL A 133 -0.45 -5.99 -22.51
N MET A 134 -1.23 -5.95 -21.44
CA MET A 134 -0.94 -5.14 -20.26
C MET A 134 0.39 -5.54 -19.58
N LEU A 135 0.65 -6.85 -19.47
CA LEU A 135 1.91 -7.36 -18.92
C LEU A 135 3.13 -6.96 -19.78
N VAL A 136 2.99 -7.07 -21.10
CA VAL A 136 4.05 -6.68 -22.07
C VAL A 136 4.32 -5.18 -22.00
N LEU A 137 3.28 -4.35 -21.90
CA LEU A 137 3.38 -2.90 -21.76
C LEU A 137 3.85 -2.46 -20.36
N GLN A 138 4.12 -3.40 -19.44
CA GLN A 138 4.39 -3.16 -18.02
C GLN A 138 3.36 -2.24 -17.35
N SER A 139 2.19 -2.10 -17.97
CA SER A 139 1.15 -1.19 -17.57
C SER A 139 0.12 -2.00 -16.79
N HIS A 140 -0.13 -1.62 -15.54
CA HIS A 140 -1.25 -2.12 -14.74
C HIS A 140 -1.21 -3.62 -14.40
N ARG A 141 -0.17 -4.07 -13.66
CA ARG A 141 -0.17 -5.41 -13.03
C ARG A 141 -1.39 -5.66 -12.13
N CYS A 142 -2.01 -4.60 -11.63
CA CYS A 142 -3.23 -4.64 -10.82
C CYS A 142 -4.51 -4.89 -11.64
N ALA A 143 -4.49 -4.78 -12.98
CA ALA A 143 -5.68 -4.97 -13.82
C ALA A 143 -6.33 -6.35 -13.63
N ALA A 144 -5.53 -7.37 -13.32
CA ALA A 144 -6.00 -8.72 -13.02
C ALA A 144 -7.06 -8.76 -11.89
N HIS A 145 -6.97 -7.86 -10.91
CA HIS A 145 -7.92 -7.77 -9.80
C HIS A 145 -9.31 -7.32 -10.24
N PHE A 146 -9.40 -6.58 -11.34
CA PHE A 146 -10.65 -5.97 -11.81
C PHE A 146 -11.43 -6.84 -12.79
N ARG A 147 -11.05 -8.11 -12.95
CA ARG A 147 -11.78 -9.07 -13.81
C ARG A 147 -13.24 -9.21 -13.38
N ASN A 148 -13.46 -9.37 -12.08
CA ASN A 148 -14.75 -9.68 -11.48
C ASN A 148 -15.00 -8.91 -10.17
N LYS A 149 -14.20 -7.86 -9.92
CA LYS A 149 -14.36 -6.95 -8.79
C LYS A 149 -14.32 -5.53 -9.32
N GLY A 150 -15.26 -4.70 -8.91
CA GLY A 150 -15.20 -3.27 -9.21
C GLY A 150 -14.16 -2.52 -8.36
N PHE A 151 -14.08 -1.21 -8.55
CA PHE A 151 -13.19 -0.33 -7.81
C PHE A 151 -14.00 0.70 -7.01
N HIS A 152 -14.22 0.40 -5.74
CA HIS A 152 -15.09 1.18 -4.85
C HIS A 152 -14.67 2.66 -4.69
N LEU A 153 -13.39 2.98 -4.92
CA LEU A 153 -12.88 4.35 -4.86
C LEU A 153 -12.90 5.08 -6.20
N PHE A 154 -13.38 4.46 -7.29
CA PHE A 154 -13.31 5.04 -8.63
C PHE A 154 -13.94 6.43 -8.70
N SER A 155 -15.19 6.56 -8.25
CA SER A 155 -15.92 7.83 -8.29
C SER A 155 -15.24 8.90 -7.45
N LEU A 156 -14.79 8.55 -6.24
CA LEU A 156 -14.11 9.45 -5.33
C LEU A 156 -12.77 9.95 -5.92
N MET A 157 -12.00 9.06 -6.53
CA MET A 157 -10.73 9.42 -7.15
C MET A 157 -10.92 10.20 -8.45
N ALA A 158 -11.98 9.92 -9.22
CA ALA A 158 -12.28 10.62 -10.47
C ALA A 158 -12.54 12.12 -10.27
N GLU A 159 -13.02 12.54 -9.09
CA GLU A 159 -13.21 13.96 -8.75
C GLU A 159 -11.89 14.72 -8.61
N MET A 160 -10.79 14.04 -8.25
CA MET A 160 -9.48 14.67 -8.06
C MET A 160 -8.51 14.43 -9.21
N MET A 161 -8.59 13.25 -9.82
CA MET A 161 -7.61 12.81 -10.80
C MET A 161 -7.88 13.50 -12.14
N PRO A 162 -6.85 13.95 -12.87
CA PRO A 162 -7.04 14.55 -14.18
C PRO A 162 -7.77 13.56 -15.08
N SER A 163 -8.86 14.02 -15.70
CA SER A 163 -9.52 13.26 -16.76
C SER A 163 -8.50 13.10 -17.88
N HIS A 164 -8.11 11.85 -18.19
CA HIS A 164 -7.36 11.57 -19.41
C HIS A 164 -8.28 11.78 -20.62
N SER A 165 -8.56 13.04 -20.97
CA SER A 165 -8.81 13.35 -22.38
C SER A 165 -7.47 13.16 -23.09
N LYS A 166 -7.17 11.91 -23.46
CA LYS A 166 -6.07 11.58 -24.38
C LYS A 166 -6.29 12.45 -25.62
N GLY A 167 -5.38 13.41 -25.83
CA GLY A 167 -5.31 14.14 -27.09
C GLY A 167 -5.16 13.13 -28.21
N MET A 168 -6.21 13.00 -29.02
CA MET A 168 -6.19 12.25 -30.26
C MET A 168 -5.14 12.92 -31.16
N HIS A 169 -3.96 12.32 -31.28
CA HIS A 169 -2.98 12.74 -32.27
C HIS A 169 -3.49 12.22 -33.63
N ILE A 170 -4.18 13.09 -34.37
CA ILE A 170 -4.51 12.85 -35.77
C ILE A 170 -3.25 13.18 -36.56
N PHE A 171 -2.66 12.18 -37.22
CA PHE A 171 -1.71 12.36 -38.32
C PHE A 171 -2.43 12.07 -39.64
#